data_AF-A0A179I501-F1
#
_entry.id   AF-A0A179I501-F1
#
_cell.length_a   1.000
_cell.length_b   1.000
_cell.length_c   1.000
_cell.angle_alpha   90.00
_cell.angle_beta   90.00
_cell.angle_gamma   90.00
#
_symmetry.space_group_name_H-M   'P 1'
#
loop_
_entity.id
_entity.type
_entity.pdbx_description
1 polymer ?
#
loop_
_entity_poly.entity_id
_entity_poly.type
_entity_poly.pdbx_seq_one_letter_code
_entity_poly.pdbx_strand_id
1 'polypeptide(L)'
;MAKLPSLAAYPPAAWRHKLTPTEWASLQNAWVALLQAHISSSAAELAKAISEEDSSLTRFLTSFAHEAASQDASHPPSPALLKAVLQLTAQSTSSKPTTDLDTFDYLAGLAKIYPKKLSAPVLSQALASPHATAIESSLTALKKVLISNLDAGIRGDLKSAEASLAKLNPLLHASPHVCTLFLAGDDFLDSLVAGYKVMNPPLRKVIIATLYLCLVGLVEASPAKWSMLSDELFSLKSAADQHKQGPLNANDSLVPELVTSTPLLKVLLARAETDGAATPNLKKRITALEAFKKGAMLRPKRLIRRKVDKGKSTRTSEDVDAEVHIHRMSQITQVQDLFPDLGAGFVAKCLDEYDEGVEQVVANLLSESLPPHLATADRSEGLSLSHQQPPPDMAPHSTPPQLPTRRNIYDDDDLD
;
A
#
# COMPACT_ATOMS: atom_id res chain seq x y z
N MET A 1 -25.74 40.95 -5.57
CA MET A 1 -25.52 39.81 -4.67
C MET A 1 -24.37 40.14 -3.75
N ALA A 2 -24.49 39.82 -2.45
CA ALA A 2 -23.44 40.07 -1.48
C ALA A 2 -22.21 39.20 -1.79
N LYS A 3 -21.02 39.80 -1.79
CA LYS A 3 -19.76 39.07 -2.00
C LYS A 3 -19.54 38.13 -0.81
N LEU A 4 -19.32 36.85 -1.09
CA LEU A 4 -18.94 35.88 -0.06
C LEU A 4 -17.61 36.31 0.58
N PRO A 5 -17.42 36.07 1.90
CA PRO A 5 -16.18 36.42 2.57
C PRO A 5 -15.01 35.59 2.03
N SER A 6 -13.79 36.10 2.19
CA SER A 6 -12.58 35.41 1.73
C SER A 6 -12.34 34.12 2.50
N LEU A 7 -11.82 33.10 1.80
CA LEU A 7 -11.49 31.81 2.37
C LEU A 7 -10.02 31.79 2.81
N ALA A 8 -9.77 31.56 4.10
CA ALA A 8 -8.41 31.37 4.59
C ALA A 8 -7.83 30.05 4.06
N ALA A 9 -6.55 30.04 3.69
CA ALA A 9 -5.84 28.84 3.23
C ALA A 9 -5.82 27.74 4.30
N TYR A 10 -5.71 26.48 3.87
CA TYR A 10 -5.60 25.37 4.81
C TYR A 10 -4.21 25.41 5.47
N PRO A 11 -4.13 25.40 6.81
CA PRO A 11 -2.89 25.71 7.51
C PRO A 11 -1.85 24.58 7.42
N PRO A 12 -0.56 24.92 7.37
CA PRO A 12 0.51 23.94 7.38
C PRO A 12 0.54 23.17 8.70
N ALA A 13 1.12 21.97 8.67
CA ALA A 13 1.28 21.10 9.85
C ALA A 13 1.79 21.87 11.09
N ALA A 14 2.85 22.67 10.95
CA ALA A 14 3.43 23.44 12.05
C ALA A 14 2.46 24.39 12.77
N TRP A 15 1.42 24.85 12.07
CA TRP A 15 0.35 25.68 12.66
C TRP A 15 -0.76 24.80 13.25
N ARG A 16 -1.12 23.69 12.58
CA ARG A 16 -2.09 22.71 13.09
C ARG A 16 -1.71 22.16 14.46
N HIS A 17 -0.42 21.93 14.71
CA HIS A 17 0.08 21.47 16.02
C HIS A 17 -0.12 22.46 17.17
N LYS A 18 -0.36 23.75 16.87
CA LYS A 18 -0.58 24.80 17.89
C LYS A 18 -2.05 25.00 18.23
N LEU A 19 -2.96 24.39 17.48
CA LEU A 19 -4.40 24.56 17.64
C LEU A 19 -4.94 23.54 18.64
N THR A 20 -5.91 23.97 19.44
CA THR A 20 -6.72 23.05 20.24
C THR A 20 -7.73 22.31 19.37
N PRO A 21 -8.20 21.12 19.77
CA PRO A 21 -9.24 20.40 19.02
C PRO A 21 -10.52 21.21 18.81
N THR A 22 -10.87 22.07 19.76
CA THR A 22 -12.05 22.96 19.70
C THR A 22 -11.88 24.09 18.68
N GLU A 23 -10.70 24.71 18.62
CA GLU A 23 -10.38 25.71 17.60
C GLU A 23 -10.35 25.08 16.21
N TRP A 24 -9.75 23.89 16.10
CA TRP A 24 -9.72 23.13 14.85
C TRP A 24 -11.12 22.80 14.34
N ALA A 25 -12.00 22.29 15.20
CA ALA A 25 -13.39 22.00 14.83
C ALA A 25 -14.14 23.28 14.37
N SER A 26 -13.90 24.40 15.04
CA SER A 26 -14.51 25.69 14.68
C SER A 26 -14.04 26.19 13.31
N LEU A 27 -12.73 26.11 13.02
CA LEU A 27 -12.17 26.46 11.71
C LEU A 27 -12.75 25.57 10.59
N GLN A 28 -12.85 24.27 10.84
CA GLN A 28 -13.43 23.34 9.89
C GLN A 28 -14.89 23.63 9.59
N ASN A 29 -15.69 23.93 10.62
CA ASN A 29 -17.10 24.30 10.43
C ASN A 29 -17.23 25.59 9.61
N ALA A 30 -16.35 26.57 9.83
CA ALA A 30 -16.31 27.80 9.04
C ALA A 30 -15.96 27.53 7.57
N TRP A 31 -14.92 26.73 7.30
CA TRP A 31 -14.58 26.32 5.93
C TRP A 31 -15.73 25.57 5.26
N VAL A 32 -16.35 24.61 5.96
CA VAL A 32 -17.51 23.85 5.44
C VAL A 32 -18.65 24.80 5.09
N ALA A 33 -19.00 25.75 5.95
CA ALA A 33 -20.09 26.70 5.70
C ALA A 33 -19.82 27.56 4.44
N LEU A 34 -18.58 28.06 4.28
CA LEU A 34 -18.19 28.86 3.11
C LEU A 34 -18.14 28.04 1.83
N LEU A 35 -17.60 26.82 1.88
CA LEU A 35 -17.58 25.92 0.73
C LEU A 35 -19.01 25.54 0.31
N GLN A 36 -19.91 25.27 1.25
CA GLN A 36 -21.31 24.99 0.95
C GLN A 36 -22.04 26.19 0.34
N ALA A 37 -21.70 27.42 0.76
CA ALA A 37 -22.22 28.63 0.13
C ALA A 37 -21.75 28.77 -1.33
N HIS A 38 -20.49 28.46 -1.62
CA HIS A 38 -19.97 28.41 -3.00
C HIS A 38 -20.60 27.29 -3.83
N ILE A 39 -20.79 26.09 -3.27
CA ILE A 39 -21.47 24.95 -3.91
C ILE A 39 -22.92 25.27 -4.27
N SER A 40 -23.57 26.11 -3.46
CA SER A 40 -24.97 26.52 -3.65
C SER A 40 -25.12 27.72 -4.59
N SER A 41 -24.01 28.39 -4.94
CA SER A 41 -24.00 29.50 -5.90
C SER A 41 -24.15 28.99 -7.34
N SER A 42 -24.49 29.89 -8.26
CA SER A 42 -24.58 29.51 -9.67
C SER A 42 -23.21 29.12 -10.24
N ALA A 43 -23.19 28.25 -11.26
CA ALA A 43 -21.95 27.83 -11.91
C ALA A 43 -21.13 29.02 -12.46
N ALA A 44 -21.79 30.10 -12.89
CA ALA A 44 -21.12 31.32 -13.36
C ALA A 44 -20.43 32.08 -12.23
N GLU A 45 -21.05 32.15 -11.05
CA GLU A 45 -20.45 32.78 -9.87
C GLU A 45 -19.28 31.96 -9.32
N LEU A 46 -19.41 30.62 -9.32
CA LEU A 46 -18.32 29.72 -8.95
C LEU A 46 -17.14 29.87 -9.91
N ALA A 47 -17.38 29.84 -11.21
CA ALA A 47 -16.34 30.02 -12.23
C ALA A 47 -15.63 31.37 -12.06
N LYS A 48 -16.39 32.44 -11.78
CA LYS A 48 -15.82 33.76 -11.49
C LYS A 48 -14.94 33.72 -10.23
N ALA A 49 -15.43 33.14 -9.13
CA ALA A 49 -14.69 33.06 -7.87
C ALA A 49 -13.37 32.27 -8.01
N ILE A 50 -13.32 31.27 -8.88
CA ILE A 50 -12.11 30.46 -9.14
C ILE A 50 -11.15 31.18 -10.09
N SER A 51 -11.68 31.89 -11.10
CA SER A 51 -10.89 32.65 -12.09
C SER A 51 -10.45 34.04 -11.64
N GLU A 52 -10.88 34.50 -10.46
CA GLU A 52 -10.43 35.77 -9.87
C GLU A 52 -8.91 35.73 -9.60
N GLU A 53 -8.22 36.83 -9.96
CA GLU A 53 -6.82 37.04 -9.57
C GLU A 53 -6.70 36.97 -8.05
N ASP A 54 -5.71 36.22 -7.56
CA ASP A 54 -5.54 35.93 -6.13
C ASP A 54 -6.74 35.25 -5.44
N SER A 55 -7.48 34.41 -6.18
CA SER A 55 -8.62 33.66 -5.66
C SER A 55 -8.30 32.96 -4.33
N SER A 56 -8.95 33.42 -3.27
CA SER A 56 -8.87 32.81 -1.95
C SER A 56 -9.39 31.36 -1.95
N LEU A 57 -10.34 31.06 -2.84
CA LEU A 57 -10.89 29.73 -3.02
C LEU A 57 -9.86 28.79 -3.67
N THR A 58 -9.21 29.22 -4.75
CA THR A 58 -8.14 28.47 -5.40
C THR A 58 -6.97 28.23 -4.45
N ARG A 59 -6.55 29.26 -3.71
CA ARG A 59 -5.49 29.16 -2.69
C ARG A 59 -5.84 28.17 -1.57
N PHE A 60 -7.10 28.14 -1.13
CA PHE A 60 -7.58 27.16 -0.17
C PHE A 60 -7.55 25.74 -0.73
N LEU A 61 -8.05 25.52 -1.95
CA LEU A 61 -8.09 24.18 -2.55
C LEU A 61 -6.69 23.60 -2.78
N THR A 62 -5.75 24.42 -3.26
CA THR A 62 -4.37 23.98 -3.48
C THR A 62 -3.64 23.69 -2.17
N SER A 63 -3.75 24.58 -1.18
CA SER A 63 -3.18 24.35 0.16
C SER A 63 -3.82 23.15 0.87
N PHE A 64 -5.13 22.95 0.73
CA PHE A 64 -5.83 21.79 1.26
C PHE A 64 -5.31 20.51 0.64
N ALA A 65 -5.23 20.42 -0.69
CA ALA A 65 -4.75 19.24 -1.38
C ALA A 65 -3.28 18.92 -1.03
N HIS A 66 -2.45 19.94 -0.82
CA HIS A 66 -1.06 19.77 -0.40
C HIS A 66 -0.94 19.25 1.05
N GLU A 67 -1.56 19.97 1.99
CA GLU A 67 -1.39 19.71 3.42
C GLU A 67 -2.17 18.50 3.91
N ALA A 68 -3.39 18.26 3.42
CA ALA A 68 -4.18 17.09 3.80
C ALA A 68 -3.60 15.79 3.19
N ALA A 69 -2.83 15.89 2.11
CA ALA A 69 -2.10 14.78 1.53
C ALA A 69 -0.75 14.51 2.22
N SER A 70 -0.32 15.36 3.17
CA SER A 70 0.91 15.16 3.93
C SER A 70 0.84 13.91 4.83
N GLN A 71 1.98 13.38 5.24
CA GLN A 71 2.04 12.25 6.19
C GLN A 71 1.68 12.66 7.64
N ASP A 72 1.54 13.96 7.90
CA ASP A 72 1.21 14.48 9.23
C ASP A 72 -0.29 14.34 9.55
N ALA A 73 -0.62 13.36 10.39
CA ALA A 73 -1.97 13.04 10.84
C ALA A 73 -2.51 13.94 11.95
N SER A 74 -1.76 14.97 12.39
CA SER A 74 -2.28 15.92 13.38
C SER A 74 -3.48 16.68 12.84
N HIS A 75 -4.57 16.73 13.59
CA HIS A 75 -5.76 17.50 13.22
C HIS A 75 -6.24 17.17 11.78
N PRO A 76 -6.72 15.94 11.54
CA PRO A 76 -7.15 15.54 10.21
C PRO A 76 -8.39 16.34 9.75
N PRO A 77 -8.61 16.48 8.43
CA PRO A 77 -9.82 17.07 7.90
C PRO A 77 -11.03 16.20 8.25
N SER A 78 -12.13 16.84 8.61
CA SER A 78 -13.40 16.19 8.93
C SER A 78 -14.03 15.62 7.67
N PRO A 79 -14.88 14.58 7.81
CA PRO A 79 -15.63 14.03 6.69
C PRO A 79 -16.48 15.07 5.95
N ALA A 80 -17.03 16.05 6.67
CA ALA A 80 -17.82 17.14 6.09
C ALA A 80 -16.96 18.05 5.19
N LEU A 81 -15.75 18.40 5.64
CA LEU A 81 -14.81 19.20 4.86
C LEU A 81 -14.33 18.46 3.62
N LEU A 82 -13.96 17.19 3.76
CA LEU A 82 -13.59 16.31 2.64
C LEU A 82 -14.71 16.23 1.60
N LYS A 83 -15.96 16.03 2.04
CA LYS A 83 -17.11 15.98 1.14
C LYS A 83 -17.32 17.32 0.41
N ALA A 84 -17.22 18.44 1.12
CA ALA A 84 -17.41 19.77 0.53
C ALA A 84 -16.33 20.08 -0.52
N VAL A 85 -15.06 19.80 -0.22
CA VAL A 85 -13.96 19.98 -1.18
C VAL A 85 -14.17 19.13 -2.42
N LEU A 86 -14.49 17.84 -2.28
CA LEU A 86 -14.72 16.95 -3.42
C LEU A 86 -15.88 17.42 -4.32
N GLN A 87 -17.00 17.86 -3.71
CA GLN A 87 -18.14 18.41 -4.45
C GLN A 87 -17.76 19.66 -5.23
N LEU A 88 -17.02 20.57 -4.59
CA LEU A 88 -16.57 21.79 -5.23
C LEU A 88 -15.59 21.51 -6.38
N THR A 89 -14.63 20.60 -6.19
CA THR A 89 -13.72 20.17 -7.26
C THR A 89 -14.48 19.56 -8.43
N ALA A 90 -15.48 18.72 -8.18
CA ALA A 90 -16.29 18.14 -9.24
C ALA A 90 -17.04 19.22 -10.04
N GLN A 91 -17.61 20.22 -9.37
CA GLN A 91 -18.28 21.34 -10.04
C GLN A 91 -17.30 22.25 -10.81
N SER A 92 -16.09 22.46 -10.30
CA SER A 92 -15.10 23.32 -10.95
C SER A 92 -14.58 22.75 -12.26
N THR A 93 -14.57 21.42 -12.44
CA THR A 93 -14.12 20.78 -13.70
C THR A 93 -14.95 21.16 -14.93
N SER A 94 -16.18 21.66 -14.74
CA SER A 94 -17.04 22.17 -15.82
C SER A 94 -16.78 23.64 -16.17
N SER A 95 -15.90 24.32 -15.42
CA SER A 95 -15.60 25.73 -15.59
C SER A 95 -14.45 25.94 -16.60
N LYS A 96 -13.98 27.18 -16.75
CA LYS A 96 -12.80 27.46 -17.57
C LYS A 96 -11.53 26.93 -16.86
N PRO A 97 -10.52 26.47 -17.63
CA PRO A 97 -9.24 26.04 -17.08
C PRO A 97 -8.58 27.11 -16.23
N THR A 98 -7.94 26.69 -15.14
CA THR A 98 -7.20 27.58 -14.24
C THR A 98 -5.83 27.00 -13.98
N THR A 99 -4.80 27.83 -14.02
CA THR A 99 -3.40 27.40 -13.97
C THR A 99 -3.05 26.57 -12.74
N ASP A 100 -3.70 26.81 -11.59
CA ASP A 100 -3.27 26.25 -10.31
C ASP A 100 -3.95 24.91 -9.98
N LEU A 101 -5.23 24.76 -10.35
CA LEU A 101 -6.02 23.53 -10.11
C LEU A 101 -5.77 22.45 -11.18
N ASP A 102 -5.14 22.81 -12.29
CA ASP A 102 -4.85 21.90 -13.40
C ASP A 102 -3.43 21.32 -13.35
N THR A 103 -2.79 21.42 -12.17
CA THR A 103 -1.43 20.95 -11.94
C THR A 103 -1.38 19.51 -11.45
N PHE A 104 -0.30 18.81 -11.80
CA PHE A 104 0.04 17.49 -11.24
C PHE A 104 -0.03 17.49 -9.70
N ASP A 105 0.52 18.53 -9.07
CA ASP A 105 0.65 18.57 -7.60
C ASP A 105 -0.71 18.55 -6.90
N TYR A 106 -1.68 19.31 -7.42
CA TYR A 106 -3.04 19.34 -6.91
C TYR A 106 -3.76 18.00 -7.13
N LEU A 107 -3.72 17.47 -8.36
CA LEU A 107 -4.40 16.22 -8.71
C LEU A 107 -3.85 15.02 -7.93
N ALA A 108 -2.54 14.94 -7.76
CA ALA A 108 -1.90 13.91 -6.94
C ALA A 108 -2.28 14.03 -5.46
N GLY A 109 -2.40 15.25 -4.95
CA GLY A 109 -2.92 15.52 -3.59
C GLY A 109 -4.34 14.95 -3.42
N LEU A 110 -5.24 15.29 -4.33
CA LEU A 110 -6.62 14.77 -4.32
C LEU A 110 -6.67 13.24 -4.40
N ALA A 111 -5.90 12.63 -5.31
CA ALA A 111 -5.87 11.18 -5.47
C ALA A 111 -5.33 10.45 -4.22
N LYS A 112 -4.49 11.12 -3.43
CA LYS A 112 -3.97 10.60 -2.16
C LYS A 112 -4.94 10.76 -1.00
N ILE A 113 -5.70 11.85 -0.95
CA ILE A 113 -6.65 12.15 0.13
C ILE A 113 -7.90 11.27 0.03
N TYR A 114 -8.42 11.08 -1.19
CA TYR A 114 -9.69 10.39 -1.41
C TYR A 114 -9.50 8.94 -1.88
N PRO A 115 -10.35 8.01 -1.43
CA PRO A 115 -10.34 6.65 -1.96
C PRO A 115 -10.67 6.66 -3.46
N LYS A 116 -10.13 5.69 -4.22
CA LYS A 116 -10.31 5.55 -5.68
C LYS A 116 -11.77 5.70 -6.14
N LYS A 117 -12.73 5.13 -5.39
CA LYS A 117 -14.16 5.21 -5.71
C LYS A 117 -14.71 6.64 -5.80
N LEU A 118 -14.09 7.59 -5.09
CA LEU A 118 -14.48 8.99 -5.05
C LEU A 118 -13.59 9.88 -5.93
N SER A 119 -12.28 9.61 -5.98
CA SER A 119 -11.35 10.40 -6.79
C SER A 119 -11.43 10.07 -8.28
N ALA A 120 -11.61 8.80 -8.66
CA ALA A 120 -11.59 8.40 -10.07
C ALA A 120 -12.65 9.12 -10.92
N PRO A 121 -13.94 9.23 -10.51
CA PRO A 121 -14.94 9.94 -11.32
C PRO A 121 -14.60 11.42 -11.54
N VAL A 122 -14.10 12.11 -10.50
CA VAL A 122 -13.74 13.53 -10.58
C VAL A 122 -12.54 13.74 -11.49
N LEU A 123 -11.52 12.88 -11.38
CA LEU A 123 -10.34 12.92 -12.24
C LEU A 123 -10.69 12.60 -13.70
N SER A 124 -11.54 11.61 -13.95
CA SER A 124 -12.04 11.30 -15.28
C SER A 124 -12.84 12.45 -15.88
N GLN A 125 -13.67 13.13 -15.08
CA GLN A 125 -14.39 14.32 -15.52
C GLN A 125 -13.44 15.46 -15.88
N ALA A 126 -12.43 15.73 -15.06
CA ALA A 126 -11.41 16.77 -15.33
C ALA A 126 -10.64 16.50 -16.63
N LEU A 127 -10.27 15.25 -16.88
CA LEU A 127 -9.55 14.82 -18.08
C LEU A 127 -10.45 14.70 -19.32
N ALA A 128 -11.76 14.78 -19.16
CA ALA A 128 -12.74 14.85 -20.25
C ALA A 128 -13.28 16.27 -20.49
N SER A 129 -12.84 17.25 -19.69
CA SER A 129 -13.33 18.63 -19.74
C SER A 129 -12.32 19.57 -20.42
N PRO A 130 -12.62 20.88 -20.55
CA PRO A 130 -11.67 21.86 -21.09
C PRO A 130 -10.32 21.91 -20.37
N HIS A 131 -10.25 21.40 -19.14
CA HIS A 131 -9.04 21.35 -18.31
C HIS A 131 -8.02 20.30 -18.81
N ALA A 132 -8.45 19.34 -19.64
CA ALA A 132 -7.62 18.21 -20.06
C ALA A 132 -6.26 18.63 -20.64
N THR A 133 -6.23 19.64 -21.53
CA THR A 133 -4.99 20.08 -22.18
C THR A 133 -3.97 20.68 -21.20
N ALA A 134 -4.44 21.43 -20.21
CA ALA A 134 -3.59 21.99 -19.16
C ALA A 134 -3.03 20.88 -18.25
N ILE A 135 -3.89 19.93 -17.87
CA ILE A 135 -3.50 18.78 -17.05
C ILE A 135 -2.48 17.90 -17.79
N GLU A 136 -2.73 17.58 -19.06
CA GLU A 136 -1.82 16.78 -19.89
C GLU A 136 -0.48 17.47 -20.09
N SER A 137 -0.47 18.80 -20.26
CA SER A 137 0.76 19.60 -20.32
C SER A 137 1.56 19.49 -19.01
N SER A 138 0.90 19.64 -17.86
CA SER A 138 1.54 19.50 -16.54
C SER A 138 2.12 18.09 -16.33
N LEU A 139 1.38 17.04 -16.70
CA LEU A 139 1.83 15.65 -16.59
C LEU A 139 2.97 15.32 -17.57
N THR A 140 2.93 15.87 -18.79
CA THR A 140 4.00 15.69 -19.78
C THR A 140 5.29 16.37 -19.35
N ALA A 141 5.20 17.57 -18.74
CA ALA A 141 6.33 18.24 -18.14
C ALA A 141 6.95 17.40 -17.01
N LEU A 142 6.12 16.82 -16.14
CA LEU A 142 6.58 15.89 -15.11
C LEU A 142 7.24 14.64 -15.72
N LYS A 143 6.62 14.02 -16.72
CA LYS A 143 7.16 12.84 -17.43
C LYS A 143 8.57 13.12 -17.96
N LYS A 144 8.78 14.29 -18.59
CA LYS A 144 10.09 14.71 -19.10
C LYS A 144 11.14 14.88 -18.00
N VAL A 145 10.77 15.49 -16.87
CA VAL A 145 11.68 15.65 -15.72
C VAL A 145 12.06 14.30 -15.11
N LEU A 146 11.09 13.40 -14.96
CA LEU A 146 11.33 12.04 -14.47
C LEU A 146 12.27 11.25 -15.38
N ILE A 147 12.02 11.24 -16.70
CA ILE A 147 12.89 10.62 -17.70
C ILE A 147 14.32 11.15 -17.56
N SER A 148 14.48 12.48 -17.56
CA SER A 148 15.81 13.10 -17.44
C SER A 148 16.54 12.71 -16.15
N ASN A 149 15.85 12.65 -15.01
CA ASN A 149 16.47 12.31 -13.73
C ASN A 149 16.83 10.82 -13.62
N LEU A 150 15.99 9.94 -14.18
CA LEU A 150 16.22 8.50 -14.15
C LEU A 150 17.34 8.08 -15.12
N ASP A 151 17.38 8.68 -16.32
CA ASP A 151 18.40 8.39 -17.34
C ASP A 151 19.79 8.89 -16.92
N ALA A 152 19.85 10.00 -16.17
CA ALA A 152 21.10 10.50 -15.60
C ALA A 152 21.69 9.54 -14.53
N GLY A 153 20.91 8.56 -14.06
CA GLY A 153 21.34 7.55 -13.10
C GLY A 153 21.89 8.18 -11.82
N ILE A 154 23.10 7.79 -11.41
CA ILE A 154 23.76 8.30 -10.20
C ILE A 154 24.01 9.83 -10.26
N ARG A 155 24.07 10.41 -11.47
CA ARG A 155 24.26 11.86 -11.66
C ARG A 155 22.95 12.65 -11.60
N GLY A 156 21.80 11.98 -11.61
CA GLY A 156 20.48 12.60 -11.52
C GLY A 156 20.04 12.86 -10.09
N ASP A 157 18.97 13.64 -9.92
CA ASP A 157 18.32 13.82 -8.63
C ASP A 157 17.37 12.66 -8.31
N LEU A 158 17.95 11.56 -7.81
CA LEU A 158 17.22 10.34 -7.48
C LEU A 158 16.21 10.53 -6.35
N LYS A 159 16.45 11.48 -5.42
CA LYS A 159 15.53 11.76 -4.31
C LYS A 159 14.28 12.47 -4.82
N SER A 160 14.45 13.46 -5.69
CA SER A 160 13.34 14.14 -6.35
C SER A 160 12.55 13.18 -7.26
N ALA A 161 13.24 12.31 -8.01
CA ALA A 161 12.59 11.27 -8.81
C ALA A 161 11.77 10.31 -7.94
N GLU A 162 12.34 9.81 -6.85
CA GLU A 162 11.63 8.95 -5.88
C GLU A 162 10.38 9.65 -5.32
N ALA A 163 10.52 10.88 -4.82
CA ALA A 163 9.42 11.65 -4.24
C ALA A 163 8.30 11.93 -5.27
N SER A 164 8.69 12.29 -6.50
CA SER A 164 7.77 12.55 -7.61
C SER A 164 7.00 11.30 -8.02
N LEU A 165 7.69 10.16 -8.18
CA LEU A 165 7.03 8.89 -8.48
C LEU A 165 6.12 8.41 -7.33
N ALA A 166 6.55 8.58 -6.08
CA ALA A 166 5.74 8.23 -4.91
C ALA A 166 4.46 9.07 -4.83
N LYS A 167 4.55 10.35 -5.22
CA LYS A 167 3.40 11.26 -5.34
C LYS A 167 2.52 10.95 -6.56
N LEU A 168 3.10 10.47 -7.65
CA LEU A 168 2.39 10.05 -8.87
C LEU A 168 1.55 8.77 -8.67
N ASN A 169 2.01 7.83 -7.84
CA ASN A 169 1.36 6.52 -7.67
C ASN A 169 -0.13 6.58 -7.27
N PRO A 170 -0.57 7.39 -6.28
CA PRO A 170 -2.00 7.57 -5.98
C PRO A 170 -2.81 8.04 -7.21
N LEU A 171 -2.24 8.93 -8.02
CA LEU A 171 -2.89 9.45 -9.22
C LEU A 171 -3.03 8.37 -10.30
N LEU A 172 -1.99 7.57 -10.54
CA LEU A 172 -2.03 6.43 -11.46
C LEU A 172 -3.08 5.39 -11.02
N HIS A 173 -3.15 5.11 -9.72
CA HIS A 173 -4.14 4.18 -9.17
C HIS A 173 -5.59 4.67 -9.38
N ALA A 174 -5.80 6.00 -9.33
CA ALA A 174 -7.12 6.60 -9.47
C ALA A 174 -7.52 6.91 -10.92
N SER A 175 -6.57 7.10 -11.85
CA SER A 175 -6.86 7.51 -13.24
C SER A 175 -6.14 6.65 -14.29
N PRO A 176 -6.87 5.72 -14.97
CA PRO A 176 -6.36 4.96 -16.10
C PRO A 176 -5.86 5.81 -17.29
N HIS A 177 -6.42 7.02 -17.46
CA HIS A 177 -6.01 7.95 -18.52
C HIS A 177 -4.56 8.43 -18.30
N VAL A 178 -4.20 8.72 -17.05
CA VAL A 178 -2.82 9.12 -16.70
C VAL A 178 -1.85 7.96 -16.96
N CYS A 179 -2.24 6.72 -16.66
CA CYS A 179 -1.43 5.54 -17.00
C CYS A 179 -1.16 5.43 -18.50
N THR A 180 -2.20 5.67 -19.32
CA THR A 180 -2.08 5.66 -20.79
C THR A 180 -1.16 6.78 -21.28
N LEU A 181 -1.24 7.97 -20.71
CA LEU A 181 -0.36 9.10 -21.06
C LEU A 181 1.11 8.81 -20.70
N PHE A 182 1.37 8.23 -19.53
CA PHE A 182 2.74 7.93 -19.11
C PHE A 182 3.38 6.83 -19.94
N LEU A 183 2.63 5.78 -20.28
CA LEU A 183 3.11 4.71 -21.16
C LEU A 183 3.03 5.07 -22.65
N ALA A 184 2.56 6.26 -23.03
CA ALA A 184 2.53 6.66 -24.42
C ALA A 184 3.97 6.82 -24.94
N GLY A 185 4.42 5.82 -25.71
CA GLY A 185 5.81 5.69 -26.15
C GLY A 185 6.67 4.90 -25.15
N ASP A 186 7.79 4.35 -25.63
CA ASP A 186 8.66 3.48 -24.84
C ASP A 186 9.63 4.27 -23.90
N ASP A 187 9.73 5.59 -24.06
CA ASP A 187 10.70 6.45 -23.39
C ASP A 187 10.66 6.36 -21.87
N PHE A 188 9.46 6.41 -21.28
CA PHE A 188 9.30 6.35 -19.84
C PHE A 188 9.55 4.94 -19.29
N LEU A 189 9.14 3.89 -20.00
CA LEU A 189 9.44 2.52 -19.59
C LEU A 189 10.97 2.31 -19.57
N ASP A 190 11.65 2.73 -20.64
CA ASP A 190 13.10 2.61 -20.75
C ASP A 190 13.81 3.38 -19.62
N SER A 191 13.36 4.59 -19.30
CA SER A 191 13.88 5.35 -18.16
C SER A 191 13.61 4.67 -16.81
N LEU A 192 12.46 4.03 -16.61
CA LEU A 192 12.20 3.25 -15.39
C LEU A 192 13.16 2.05 -15.29
N VAL A 193 13.42 1.35 -16.41
CA VAL A 193 14.38 0.24 -16.47
C VAL A 193 15.81 0.74 -16.22
N ALA A 194 16.19 1.89 -16.78
CA ALA A 194 17.50 2.51 -16.58
C ALA A 194 17.69 2.95 -15.11
N GLY A 195 16.72 3.68 -14.56
CA GLY A 195 16.74 4.17 -13.17
C GLY A 195 16.73 3.04 -12.15
N TYR A 196 16.11 1.90 -12.46
CA TYR A 196 16.08 0.73 -11.59
C TYR A 196 17.47 0.11 -11.36
N LYS A 197 18.36 0.19 -12.36
CA LYS A 197 19.73 -0.33 -12.25
C LYS A 197 20.50 0.37 -11.12
N VAL A 198 20.17 1.61 -10.81
CA VAL A 198 20.76 2.32 -9.67
C VAL A 198 20.36 1.63 -8.37
N MET A 199 21.34 1.24 -7.57
CA MET A 199 21.12 0.54 -6.29
C MET A 199 20.61 1.52 -5.22
N ASN A 200 19.34 1.88 -5.30
CA ASN A 200 18.64 2.70 -4.32
C ASN A 200 17.31 1.99 -3.92
N PRO A 201 17.27 1.28 -2.78
CA PRO A 201 16.12 0.47 -2.37
C PRO A 201 14.76 1.19 -2.37
N PRO A 202 14.60 2.41 -1.79
CA PRO A 202 13.32 3.11 -1.82
C PRO A 202 12.89 3.50 -3.24
N LEU A 203 13.81 4.00 -4.08
CA LEU A 203 13.52 4.30 -5.48
C LEU A 203 13.06 3.05 -6.25
N ARG A 204 13.75 1.91 -6.09
CA ARG A 204 13.39 0.64 -6.73
C ARG A 204 11.96 0.21 -6.38
N LYS A 205 11.60 0.29 -5.10
CA LYS A 205 10.24 -0.03 -4.63
C LYS A 205 9.19 0.86 -5.29
N VAL A 206 9.48 2.16 -5.39
CA VAL A 206 8.55 3.12 -6.01
C VAL A 206 8.43 2.88 -7.51
N ILE A 207 9.53 2.61 -8.23
CA ILE A 207 9.53 2.25 -9.66
C ILE A 207 8.66 1.02 -9.93
N ILE A 208 8.82 -0.05 -9.12
CA ILE A 208 7.99 -1.26 -9.24
C ILE A 208 6.51 -0.93 -9.07
N ALA A 209 6.17 -0.14 -8.05
CA ALA A 209 4.79 0.26 -7.80
C ALA A 209 4.22 1.10 -8.96
N THR A 210 4.99 2.06 -9.47
CA THR A 210 4.60 2.90 -10.62
C THR A 210 4.33 2.05 -11.85
N LEU A 211 5.26 1.19 -12.24
CA LEU A 211 5.10 0.34 -13.41
C LEU A 211 3.92 -0.63 -13.27
N TYR A 212 3.77 -1.26 -12.10
CA TYR A 212 2.61 -2.10 -11.80
C TYR A 212 1.29 -1.34 -12.00
N LEU A 213 1.17 -0.13 -11.42
CA LEU A 213 -0.03 0.69 -11.54
C LEU A 213 -0.30 1.16 -12.97
N CYS A 214 0.74 1.51 -13.73
CA CYS A 214 0.59 1.88 -15.13
C CYS A 214 0.03 0.71 -15.96
N LEU A 215 0.62 -0.49 -15.85
CA LEU A 215 0.19 -1.66 -16.61
C LEU A 215 -1.23 -2.13 -16.23
N VAL A 216 -1.58 -2.11 -14.94
CA VAL A 216 -2.95 -2.40 -14.49
C VAL A 216 -3.92 -1.31 -14.96
N GLY A 217 -3.49 -0.04 -14.96
CA GLY A 217 -4.29 1.07 -15.48
C GLY A 217 -4.68 0.91 -16.95
N LEU A 218 -3.81 0.34 -17.79
CA LEU A 218 -4.14 0.08 -19.20
C LEU A 218 -5.34 -0.87 -19.39
N VAL A 219 -5.47 -1.87 -18.50
CA VAL A 219 -6.59 -2.84 -18.56
C VAL A 219 -7.83 -2.36 -17.81
N GLU A 220 -7.69 -1.39 -16.90
CA GLU A 220 -8.82 -0.72 -16.24
C GLU A 220 -9.38 0.46 -17.06
N ALA A 221 -8.68 0.90 -18.10
CA ALA A 221 -9.17 1.93 -19.01
C ALA A 221 -10.42 1.49 -19.76
N SER A 222 -11.27 2.44 -20.14
CA SER A 222 -12.47 2.19 -20.94
C SER A 222 -12.41 2.97 -22.26
N PRO A 223 -12.21 2.32 -23.43
CA PRO A 223 -11.92 0.89 -23.60
C PRO A 223 -10.50 0.52 -23.16
N ALA A 224 -10.32 -0.74 -22.75
CA ALA A 224 -9.04 -1.28 -22.31
C ALA A 224 -7.99 -1.25 -23.44
N LYS A 225 -6.75 -0.88 -23.10
CA LYS A 225 -5.65 -0.66 -24.05
C LYS A 225 -4.77 -1.90 -24.23
N TRP A 226 -5.39 -3.00 -24.70
CA TRP A 226 -4.72 -4.30 -24.85
C TRP A 226 -3.56 -4.33 -25.85
N SER A 227 -3.64 -3.55 -26.94
CA SER A 227 -2.55 -3.43 -27.91
C SER A 227 -1.31 -2.81 -27.26
N MET A 228 -1.49 -1.66 -26.62
CA MET A 228 -0.46 -0.96 -25.88
C MET A 228 0.16 -1.84 -24.79
N LEU A 229 -0.67 -2.54 -24.01
CA LEU A 229 -0.18 -3.50 -23.02
C LEU A 229 0.69 -4.59 -23.68
N SER A 230 0.27 -5.15 -24.81
CA SER A 230 1.03 -6.18 -25.52
C SER A 230 2.41 -5.68 -25.97
N ASP A 231 2.51 -4.41 -26.36
CA ASP A 231 3.76 -3.76 -26.76
C ASP A 231 4.66 -3.53 -25.53
N GLU A 232 4.13 -2.99 -24.44
CA GLU A 232 4.87 -2.83 -23.17
C GLU A 232 5.41 -4.17 -22.63
N LEU A 233 4.59 -5.24 -22.69
CA LEU A 233 5.04 -6.58 -22.29
C LEU A 233 6.14 -7.13 -23.19
N PHE A 234 6.17 -6.73 -24.48
CA PHE A 234 7.29 -7.04 -25.37
C PHE A 234 8.57 -6.34 -24.93
N SER A 235 8.48 -5.02 -24.70
CA SER A 235 9.60 -4.17 -24.29
C SER A 235 10.19 -4.66 -22.97
N LEU A 236 9.34 -5.01 -21.99
CA LEU A 236 9.75 -5.64 -20.74
C LEU A 236 10.50 -6.96 -20.95
N LYS A 237 9.96 -7.86 -21.79
CA LYS A 237 10.64 -9.13 -22.09
C LYS A 237 12.00 -8.88 -22.74
N SER A 238 12.07 -7.97 -23.71
CA SER A 238 13.32 -7.59 -24.40
C SER A 238 14.36 -7.06 -23.40
N ALA A 239 13.97 -6.15 -22.51
CA ALA A 239 14.85 -5.61 -21.47
C ALA A 239 15.34 -6.71 -20.50
N ALA A 240 14.48 -7.67 -20.16
CA ALA A 240 14.83 -8.80 -19.28
C ALA A 240 15.79 -9.79 -19.97
N ASP A 241 15.61 -10.07 -21.26
CA ASP A 241 16.50 -10.91 -22.06
C ASP A 241 17.88 -10.26 -22.24
N GLN A 242 17.93 -8.96 -22.53
CA GLN A 242 19.18 -8.21 -22.60
C GLN A 242 19.94 -8.24 -21.26
N HIS A 243 19.23 -8.12 -20.14
CA HIS A 243 19.85 -8.25 -18.83
C HIS A 243 20.41 -9.65 -18.57
N LYS A 244 19.74 -10.73 -19.03
CA LYS A 244 20.27 -12.11 -18.91
C LYS A 244 21.57 -12.33 -19.67
N GLN A 245 21.76 -11.62 -20.79
CA GLN A 245 22.97 -11.72 -21.63
C GLN A 245 24.10 -10.79 -21.17
N GLY A 246 23.79 -9.76 -20.37
CA GLY A 246 24.74 -8.76 -19.91
C GLY A 246 25.53 -9.16 -18.66
N PRO A 247 26.66 -8.48 -18.36
CA PRO A 247 27.49 -8.71 -17.17
C PRO A 247 26.87 -8.12 -15.88
N LEU A 248 25.56 -7.90 -15.85
CA LEU A 248 24.86 -7.17 -14.78
C LEU A 248 24.53 -8.09 -13.59
N ASN A 249 24.48 -7.54 -12.38
CA ASN A 249 24.09 -8.33 -11.22
C ASN A 249 22.67 -8.86 -11.40
N ALA A 250 22.39 -10.09 -10.96
CA ALA A 250 21.07 -10.72 -11.06
C ALA A 250 19.92 -9.88 -10.45
N ASN A 251 20.24 -8.90 -9.60
CA ASN A 251 19.28 -8.00 -8.93
C ASN A 251 19.12 -6.63 -9.60
N ASP A 252 19.78 -6.36 -10.72
CA ASP A 252 19.71 -5.05 -11.41
C ASP A 252 18.61 -5.01 -12.48
N SER A 253 17.89 -6.11 -12.66
CA SER A 253 16.75 -6.20 -13.56
C SER A 253 15.43 -5.88 -12.85
N LEU A 254 14.69 -4.92 -13.41
CA LEU A 254 13.35 -4.53 -12.97
C LEU A 254 12.33 -5.67 -13.12
N VAL A 255 12.37 -6.38 -14.25
CA VAL A 255 11.32 -7.33 -14.65
C VAL A 255 11.20 -8.52 -13.70
N PRO A 256 12.28 -9.23 -13.33
CA PRO A 256 12.23 -10.30 -12.34
C PRO A 256 11.61 -9.85 -11.01
N GLU A 257 11.92 -8.65 -10.55
CA GLU A 257 11.38 -8.14 -9.29
C GLU A 257 9.92 -7.74 -9.42
N LEU A 258 9.53 -7.09 -10.52
CA LEU A 258 8.14 -6.76 -10.83
C LEU A 258 7.24 -8.01 -10.82
N VAL A 259 7.61 -9.06 -11.56
CA VAL A 259 6.77 -10.28 -11.69
C VAL A 259 6.76 -11.17 -10.45
N THR A 260 7.76 -11.01 -9.57
CA THR A 260 7.86 -11.78 -8.31
C THR A 260 7.17 -11.05 -7.15
N SER A 261 7.33 -9.73 -7.06
CA SER A 261 6.83 -8.92 -5.94
C SER A 261 5.38 -8.47 -6.10
N THR A 262 4.80 -8.60 -7.31
CA THR A 262 3.44 -8.14 -7.61
C THR A 262 2.60 -9.27 -8.23
N PRO A 263 1.25 -9.22 -8.10
CA PRO A 263 0.35 -10.18 -8.74
C PRO A 263 0.11 -9.87 -10.23
N LEU A 264 0.92 -9.01 -10.86
CA LEU A 264 0.70 -8.43 -12.20
C LEU A 264 0.20 -9.47 -13.22
N LEU A 265 0.96 -10.55 -13.41
CA LEU A 265 0.66 -11.53 -14.46
C LEU A 265 -0.69 -12.23 -14.25
N LYS A 266 -1.06 -12.51 -12.99
CA LYS A 266 -2.36 -13.10 -12.64
C LYS A 266 -3.50 -12.11 -12.92
N VAL A 267 -3.32 -10.85 -12.55
CA VAL A 267 -4.31 -9.79 -12.78
C VAL A 267 -4.54 -9.58 -14.28
N LEU A 268 -3.47 -9.50 -15.08
CA LEU A 268 -3.56 -9.31 -16.53
C LEU A 268 -4.26 -10.48 -17.21
N LEU A 269 -3.97 -11.72 -16.84
CA LEU A 269 -4.65 -12.90 -17.39
C LEU A 269 -6.14 -12.91 -17.06
N ALA A 270 -6.50 -12.73 -15.79
CA ALA A 270 -7.90 -12.73 -15.36
C ALA A 270 -8.72 -11.63 -16.06
N ARG A 271 -8.15 -10.44 -16.22
CA ARG A 271 -8.77 -9.33 -16.95
C ARG A 271 -8.91 -9.63 -18.44
N ALA A 272 -7.87 -10.17 -19.07
CA ALA A 272 -7.92 -10.50 -20.50
C ALA A 272 -8.99 -11.55 -20.80
N GLU A 273 -9.18 -12.52 -19.90
CA GLU A 273 -10.21 -13.54 -20.04
C GLU A 273 -11.61 -12.97 -19.85
N THR A 274 -11.79 -12.09 -18.86
CA THR A 274 -13.06 -11.39 -18.62
C THR A 274 -13.47 -10.52 -19.81
N ASP A 275 -12.51 -9.81 -20.41
CA ASP A 275 -12.76 -8.88 -21.50
C ASP A 275 -12.78 -9.56 -22.89
N GLY A 276 -12.60 -10.89 -22.95
CA GLY A 276 -12.49 -11.62 -24.22
C GLY A 276 -11.23 -11.29 -25.05
N ALA A 277 -10.28 -10.56 -24.48
CA ALA A 277 -9.04 -10.11 -25.12
C ALA A 277 -7.88 -11.11 -24.97
N ALA A 278 -8.12 -12.27 -24.35
CA ALA A 278 -7.13 -13.31 -24.05
C ALA A 278 -6.66 -14.10 -25.29
N THR A 279 -6.11 -13.40 -26.28
CA THR A 279 -5.53 -13.99 -27.49
C THR A 279 -4.36 -14.91 -27.12
N PRO A 280 -4.09 -15.95 -27.93
CA PRO A 280 -2.97 -16.86 -27.68
C PRO A 280 -1.61 -16.13 -27.64
N ASN A 281 -1.47 -15.04 -28.41
CA ASN A 281 -0.27 -14.22 -28.41
C ASN A 281 -0.10 -13.46 -27.09
N LEU A 282 -1.16 -12.86 -26.56
CA LEU A 282 -1.11 -12.16 -25.27
C LEU A 282 -0.80 -13.14 -24.13
N LYS A 283 -1.47 -14.31 -24.10
CA LYS A 283 -1.17 -15.37 -23.12
C LYS A 283 0.29 -15.79 -23.18
N LYS A 284 0.83 -16.05 -24.38
CA LYS A 284 2.26 -16.38 -24.58
C LYS A 284 3.20 -15.29 -24.05
N ARG A 285 2.90 -14.01 -24.28
CA ARG A 285 3.70 -12.88 -23.77
C ARG A 285 3.70 -12.83 -22.25
N ILE A 286 2.55 -13.03 -21.62
CA ILE A 286 2.42 -13.08 -20.16
C ILE A 286 3.18 -14.28 -19.58
N THR A 287 3.02 -15.47 -20.14
CA THR A 287 3.74 -16.68 -19.72
C THR A 287 5.24 -16.55 -19.92
N ALA A 288 5.71 -15.88 -20.98
CA ALA A 288 7.13 -15.64 -21.19
C ALA A 288 7.76 -14.81 -20.05
N LEU A 289 7.01 -13.89 -19.44
CA LEU A 289 7.45 -13.13 -18.28
C LEU A 289 7.49 -13.97 -16.99
N GLU A 290 6.72 -15.05 -16.89
CA GLU A 290 6.75 -15.95 -15.72
C GLU A 290 8.10 -16.65 -15.55
N ALA A 291 8.80 -16.92 -16.65
CA ALA A 291 10.14 -17.52 -16.64
C ALA A 291 11.21 -16.60 -15.99
N PHE A 292 10.87 -15.35 -15.69
CA PHE A 292 11.73 -14.40 -14.99
C PHE A 292 11.42 -14.27 -13.50
N LYS A 293 10.40 -14.98 -12.98
CA LYS A 293 10.13 -15.00 -11.53
C LYS A 293 11.37 -15.50 -10.79
N LYS A 294 11.86 -14.71 -9.83
CA LYS A 294 12.88 -15.16 -8.89
C LYS A 294 12.25 -16.30 -8.10
N GLY A 295 12.96 -17.43 -7.94
CA GLY A 295 12.48 -18.58 -7.16
C GLY A 295 11.95 -18.12 -5.81
N ALA A 296 10.92 -18.78 -5.29
CA ALA A 296 10.09 -18.31 -4.17
C ALA A 296 10.89 -17.50 -3.14
N MET A 297 10.87 -16.17 -3.28
CA MET A 297 11.33 -15.31 -2.22
C MET A 297 10.31 -15.53 -1.11
N LEU A 298 10.65 -16.44 -0.19
CA LEU A 298 9.98 -16.56 1.08
C LEU A 298 9.93 -15.15 1.65
N ARG A 299 8.75 -14.54 1.56
CA ARG A 299 8.40 -13.29 2.20
C ARG A 299 9.04 -13.35 3.59
N PRO A 300 9.94 -12.44 3.98
CA PRO A 300 10.53 -12.51 5.31
C PRO A 300 9.38 -12.52 6.30
N LYS A 301 9.15 -13.67 6.95
CA LYS A 301 8.28 -13.74 8.12
C LYS A 301 8.79 -12.63 9.03
N ARG A 302 7.90 -11.71 9.43
CA ARG A 302 8.23 -10.63 10.36
C ARG A 302 9.08 -11.24 11.48
N LEU A 303 10.33 -10.80 11.58
CA LEU A 303 11.27 -11.26 12.58
C LEU A 303 10.76 -10.75 13.93
N ILE A 304 9.91 -11.55 14.58
CA ILE A 304 9.61 -11.39 15.99
C ILE A 304 10.95 -11.62 16.68
N ARG A 305 11.48 -10.56 17.32
CA ARG A 305 12.73 -10.59 18.07
C ARG A 305 12.65 -11.72 19.11
N ARG A 306 13.22 -12.88 18.81
CA ARG A 306 13.59 -13.87 19.82
C ARG A 306 14.79 -13.30 20.56
N LYS A 307 14.67 -13.15 21.89
CA LYS A 307 15.83 -13.02 22.76
C LYS A 307 16.67 -14.28 22.56
N VAL A 308 17.91 -14.10 22.09
CA VAL A 308 18.89 -15.16 22.00
C VAL A 308 19.36 -15.46 23.41
N ASP A 309 19.02 -16.64 23.93
CA ASP A 309 19.71 -17.23 25.07
C ASP A 309 20.90 -18.04 24.55
N LYS A 310 22.07 -17.85 25.17
CA LYS A 310 23.34 -18.49 24.76
C LYS A 310 23.43 -19.84 25.46
N GLY A 311 23.32 -20.94 24.72
CA GLY A 311 23.59 -22.27 25.26
C GLY A 311 23.59 -23.36 24.20
N LYS A 312 24.55 -24.27 24.28
CA LYS A 312 24.87 -25.33 23.33
C LYS A 312 24.33 -26.66 23.89
N SER A 313 23.25 -27.21 23.32
CA SER A 313 22.82 -28.60 23.54
C SER A 313 21.87 -29.02 22.41
N THR A 314 22.25 -29.95 21.56
CA THR A 314 21.75 -31.35 21.53
C THR A 314 20.22 -31.44 21.67
N ARG A 315 19.52 -31.66 20.54
CA ARG A 315 18.05 -31.78 20.44
C ARG A 315 17.54 -32.93 21.32
N THR A 316 16.72 -32.62 22.31
CA THR A 316 15.94 -33.58 23.12
C THR A 316 14.52 -33.71 22.56
N SER A 317 13.83 -34.80 22.91
CA SER A 317 12.45 -35.12 22.51
C SER A 317 11.41 -34.03 22.84
N GLU A 318 11.74 -33.09 23.72
CA GLU A 318 10.92 -31.91 24.06
C GLU A 318 10.78 -30.91 22.89
N ASP A 319 11.77 -30.84 21.98
CA ASP A 319 11.69 -29.95 20.81
C ASP A 319 10.62 -30.41 19.81
N VAL A 320 10.35 -31.72 19.74
CA VAL A 320 9.37 -32.30 18.81
C VAL A 320 7.95 -32.05 19.32
N ASP A 321 7.70 -32.24 20.62
CA ASP A 321 6.40 -31.95 21.23
C ASP A 321 6.10 -30.44 21.18
N ALA A 322 7.11 -29.58 21.36
CA ALA A 322 6.93 -28.13 21.20
C ALA A 322 6.58 -27.77 19.75
N GLU A 323 7.20 -28.40 18.75
CA GLU A 323 6.93 -28.16 17.32
C GLU A 323 5.51 -28.61 16.91
N VAL A 324 5.06 -29.78 17.43
CA VAL A 324 3.70 -30.30 17.24
C VAL A 324 2.67 -29.38 17.91
N HIS A 325 2.93 -28.90 19.13
CA HIS A 325 2.06 -27.94 19.82
C HIS A 325 1.96 -26.59 19.09
N ILE A 326 3.06 -26.09 18.51
CA ILE A 326 3.06 -24.83 17.74
C ILE A 326 2.23 -24.98 16.46
N HIS A 327 2.39 -26.09 15.74
CA HIS A 327 1.61 -26.36 14.53
C HIS A 327 0.11 -26.36 14.82
N ARG A 328 -0.29 -27.11 15.85
CA ARG A 328 -1.69 -27.23 16.27
C ARG A 328 -2.28 -25.90 16.71
N MET A 329 -1.54 -25.10 17.49
CA MET A 329 -2.00 -23.77 17.89
C MET A 329 -2.20 -22.83 16.69
N SER A 330 -1.33 -22.93 15.68
CA SER A 330 -1.47 -22.15 14.44
C SER A 330 -2.76 -22.48 13.67
N GLN A 331 -3.11 -23.78 13.61
CA GLN A 331 -4.34 -24.23 12.93
C GLN A 331 -5.59 -23.79 13.69
N ILE A 332 -5.56 -23.87 15.01
CA ILE A 332 -6.65 -23.40 15.87
C ILE A 332 -6.88 -21.90 15.68
N THR A 333 -5.82 -21.09 15.70
CA THR A 333 -5.93 -19.64 15.46
C THR A 333 -6.48 -19.33 14.07
N GLN A 334 -6.11 -20.09 13.04
CA GLN A 334 -6.62 -19.88 11.68
C GLN A 334 -8.14 -20.10 11.58
N VAL A 335 -8.69 -21.08 12.31
CA VAL A 335 -10.15 -21.28 12.38
C VAL A 335 -10.81 -20.17 13.21
N GLN A 336 -10.21 -19.77 14.33
CA GLN A 336 -10.74 -18.71 15.20
C GLN A 336 -10.70 -17.31 14.57
N ASP A 337 -9.75 -17.02 13.68
CA ASP A 337 -9.72 -15.78 12.89
C ASP A 337 -10.99 -15.63 12.02
N LEU A 338 -11.61 -16.74 11.61
CA LEU A 338 -12.87 -16.76 10.86
C LEU A 338 -14.10 -16.87 11.78
N PHE A 339 -13.96 -17.55 12.91
CA PHE A 339 -15.03 -17.78 13.89
C PHE A 339 -14.55 -17.45 15.32
N PRO A 340 -14.51 -16.17 15.71
CA PRO A 340 -13.94 -15.74 16.99
C PRO A 340 -14.74 -16.21 18.20
N ASP A 341 -16.01 -16.59 18.00
CA ASP A 341 -16.92 -17.04 19.05
C ASP A 341 -16.70 -18.52 19.42
N LEU A 342 -15.86 -19.26 18.67
CA LEU A 342 -15.56 -20.67 18.94
C LEU A 342 -14.40 -20.80 19.93
N GLY A 343 -14.62 -21.61 20.97
CA GLY A 343 -13.61 -22.00 21.94
C GLY A 343 -12.49 -22.82 21.30
N ALA A 344 -11.25 -22.56 21.71
CA ALA A 344 -10.08 -23.20 21.15
C ALA A 344 -10.06 -24.73 21.38
N GLY A 345 -10.69 -25.21 22.46
CA GLY A 345 -10.84 -26.64 22.75
C GLY A 345 -11.85 -27.32 21.82
N PHE A 346 -12.94 -26.63 21.49
CA PHE A 346 -13.90 -27.09 20.48
C PHE A 346 -13.25 -27.19 19.10
N VAL A 347 -12.52 -26.15 18.69
CA VAL A 347 -11.79 -26.14 17.40
C VAL A 347 -10.75 -27.28 17.34
N ALA A 348 -10.05 -27.55 18.45
CA ALA A 348 -9.09 -28.65 18.51
C ALA A 348 -9.74 -30.02 18.29
N LYS A 349 -10.93 -30.27 18.85
CA LYS A 349 -11.68 -31.52 18.61
C LYS A 349 -12.18 -31.63 17.17
N CYS A 350 -12.58 -30.51 16.56
CA CYS A 350 -12.91 -30.49 15.14
C CYS A 350 -11.69 -30.83 14.28
N LEU A 351 -10.50 -30.30 14.60
CA LEU A 351 -9.26 -30.63 13.89
C LEU A 351 -8.86 -32.10 14.06
N ASP A 352 -9.03 -32.68 15.25
CA ASP A 352 -8.79 -34.11 15.48
C ASP A 352 -9.69 -35.01 14.60
N GLU A 353 -10.96 -34.62 14.39
CA GLU A 353 -11.91 -35.39 13.58
C GLU A 353 -11.61 -35.31 12.07
N TYR A 354 -11.09 -34.18 11.59
CA TYR A 354 -10.81 -33.95 10.18
C TYR A 354 -9.32 -34.03 9.81
N ASP A 355 -8.54 -34.84 10.54
CA ASP A 355 -7.12 -35.10 10.29
C ASP A 355 -6.29 -33.82 10.13
N GLU A 356 -6.48 -32.86 11.05
CA GLU A 356 -5.81 -31.56 11.07
C GLU A 356 -6.13 -30.64 9.86
N GLY A 357 -7.19 -30.96 9.11
CA GLY A 357 -7.64 -30.24 7.91
C GLY A 357 -8.47 -28.98 8.21
N VAL A 358 -7.82 -27.81 8.30
CA VAL A 358 -8.46 -26.51 8.57
C VAL A 358 -9.59 -26.18 7.57
N GLU A 359 -9.37 -26.41 6.27
CA GLU A 359 -10.36 -26.10 5.23
C GLU A 359 -11.64 -26.94 5.39
N GLN A 360 -11.49 -28.20 5.80
CA GLN A 360 -12.60 -29.12 6.02
C GLN A 360 -13.41 -28.73 7.26
N VAL A 361 -12.73 -28.33 8.34
CA VAL A 361 -13.36 -27.78 9.55
C VAL A 361 -14.19 -26.54 9.20
N VAL A 362 -13.61 -25.60 8.45
CA VAL A 362 -14.29 -24.35 8.07
C VAL A 362 -15.49 -24.64 7.16
N ALA A 363 -15.35 -25.53 6.18
CA ALA A 363 -16.45 -25.89 5.28
C ALA A 363 -17.62 -26.53 6.04
N ASN A 364 -17.34 -27.39 7.02
CA ASN A 364 -18.37 -28.08 7.80
C ASN A 364 -19.00 -27.17 8.88
N LEU A 365 -18.27 -26.17 9.37
CA LEU A 365 -18.80 -25.10 10.21
C LEU A 365 -19.76 -24.16 9.44
N LEU A 366 -19.40 -23.78 8.20
CA LEU A 366 -20.25 -22.93 7.36
C LEU A 366 -21.53 -23.62 6.87
N SER A 367 -21.47 -24.93 6.65
CA SER A 367 -22.59 -25.74 6.16
C SER A 367 -23.42 -26.39 7.26
N GLU A 368 -23.10 -26.12 8.54
CA GLU A 368 -23.71 -26.74 9.72
C GLU A 368 -23.76 -28.29 9.66
N SER A 369 -22.82 -28.90 8.95
CA SER A 369 -22.78 -30.33 8.65
C SER A 369 -21.87 -31.13 9.60
N LEU A 370 -21.72 -30.63 10.84
CA LEU A 370 -20.88 -31.28 11.84
C LEU A 370 -21.45 -32.65 12.26
N PRO A 371 -20.58 -33.65 12.52
CA PRO A 371 -20.97 -34.92 13.10
C PRO A 371 -21.77 -34.75 14.40
N PRO A 372 -22.69 -35.67 14.73
CA PRO A 372 -23.58 -35.54 15.89
C PRO A 372 -22.85 -35.31 17.22
N HIS A 373 -21.66 -35.88 17.39
CA HIS A 373 -20.83 -35.74 18.59
C HIS A 373 -20.13 -34.37 18.70
N LEU A 374 -19.91 -33.68 17.58
CA LEU A 374 -19.37 -32.31 17.55
C LEU A 374 -20.48 -31.26 17.52
N ALA A 375 -21.64 -31.58 16.92
CA ALA A 375 -22.79 -30.69 16.90
C ALA A 375 -23.40 -30.46 18.30
N THR A 376 -23.28 -31.45 19.19
CA THR A 376 -23.75 -31.40 20.59
C THR A 376 -22.67 -31.00 21.60
N ALA A 377 -21.41 -30.86 21.17
CA ALA A 377 -20.31 -30.45 22.03
C ALA A 377 -20.37 -28.94 22.36
N ASP A 378 -19.75 -28.55 23.48
CA ASP A 378 -19.70 -27.16 23.91
C ASP A 378 -18.82 -26.33 22.96
N ARG A 379 -19.46 -25.45 22.19
CA ARG A 379 -18.79 -24.57 21.21
C ARG A 379 -17.88 -23.54 21.85
N SER A 380 -18.03 -23.27 23.15
CA SER A 380 -17.23 -22.30 23.91
C SER A 380 -16.08 -22.95 24.69
N GLU A 381 -15.88 -24.26 24.55
CA GLU A 381 -14.90 -25.03 25.32
C GLU A 381 -13.47 -24.50 25.14
N GLY A 382 -12.83 -24.14 26.25
CA GLY A 382 -11.43 -23.73 26.29
C GLY A 382 -10.46 -24.91 26.13
N LEU A 383 -9.23 -24.65 25.68
CA LEU A 383 -8.19 -25.67 25.57
C LEU A 383 -7.80 -26.19 26.96
N SER A 384 -8.19 -27.43 27.28
CA SER A 384 -7.69 -28.15 28.46
C SER A 384 -6.39 -28.85 28.08
N LEU A 385 -5.25 -28.28 28.44
CA LEU A 385 -3.95 -28.95 28.39
C LEU A 385 -3.90 -30.01 29.51
N SER A 386 -4.54 -31.16 29.31
CA SER A 386 -4.44 -32.30 30.22
C SER A 386 -3.50 -33.33 29.62
N HIS A 387 -2.20 -33.14 29.86
CA HIS A 387 -1.31 -34.28 30.09
C HIS A 387 -0.94 -34.22 31.57
N GLN A 388 -1.29 -35.28 32.29
CA GLN A 388 -1.14 -35.41 33.72
C GLN A 388 0.34 -35.24 34.11
N GLN A 389 0.67 -34.12 34.73
CA GLN A 389 1.87 -33.99 35.56
C GLN A 389 1.40 -34.08 37.02
N PRO A 390 1.87 -35.06 37.83
CA PRO A 390 1.54 -35.07 39.25
C PRO A 390 2.07 -33.79 39.91
N PRO A 391 1.36 -33.22 40.90
CA PRO A 391 1.77 -31.98 41.52
C PRO A 391 3.16 -32.12 42.16
N PRO A 392 4.04 -31.12 42.04
CA PRO A 392 5.36 -31.17 42.64
C PRO A 392 5.22 -31.18 44.16
N ASP A 393 5.85 -32.18 44.78
CA ASP A 393 5.95 -32.33 46.22
C ASP A 393 6.67 -31.11 46.82
N MET A 394 5.95 -30.31 47.61
CA MET A 394 6.47 -29.13 48.31
C MET A 394 7.14 -29.52 49.64
N ALA A 395 8.06 -30.47 49.59
CA ALA A 395 8.98 -30.73 50.70
C ALA A 395 10.29 -29.93 50.48
N PRO A 396 10.76 -29.12 51.43
CA PRO A 396 11.99 -28.36 51.27
C PRO A 396 13.19 -29.30 51.34
N HIS A 397 13.86 -29.51 50.20
CA HIS A 397 15.15 -30.21 50.16
C HIS A 397 16.28 -29.30 50.64
N SER A 398 17.17 -29.87 51.46
CA SER A 398 18.29 -29.19 52.11
C SER A 398 19.27 -28.55 51.12
N THR A 399 19.69 -27.33 51.42
CA THR A 399 20.68 -26.56 50.66
C THR A 399 22.04 -27.26 50.62
N PRO A 400 22.69 -27.42 49.44
CA PRO A 400 24.07 -27.86 49.34
C PRO A 400 25.04 -26.78 49.86
N PRO A 401 26.23 -27.14 50.40
CA PRO A 401 27.14 -26.19 51.00
C PRO A 401 27.78 -25.27 49.96
N GLN A 402 27.93 -23.99 50.30
CA GLN A 402 28.56 -22.97 49.46
C GLN A 402 30.02 -23.33 49.14
N LEU A 403 30.36 -23.26 47.86
CA LEU A 403 31.75 -23.35 47.38
C LEU A 403 32.55 -22.12 47.82
N PRO A 404 33.85 -22.27 48.15
CA PRO A 404 34.66 -21.19 48.69
C PRO A 404 34.86 -20.05 47.68
N THR A 405 34.75 -18.83 48.20
CA THR A 405 34.92 -17.57 47.50
C THR A 405 36.32 -17.48 46.89
N ARG A 406 36.41 -17.28 45.57
CA ARG A 406 37.69 -17.04 44.88
C ARG A 406 38.21 -15.66 45.27
N ARG A 407 39.33 -15.61 45.99
CA ARG A 407 40.14 -14.40 46.17
C ARG A 407 40.99 -14.15 44.93
N ASN A 408 41.04 -12.91 44.48
CA ASN A 408 41.90 -12.48 43.39
C ASN A 408 43.31 -12.19 43.94
N ILE A 409 44.35 -12.45 43.15
CA ILE A 409 45.77 -12.36 43.60
C ILE A 409 46.23 -10.89 43.76
N TYR A 410 45.38 -9.93 43.37
CA TYR A 410 45.64 -8.50 43.38
C TYR A 410 44.74 -7.72 44.35
N ASP A 411 43.98 -8.41 45.21
CA ASP A 411 43.35 -7.75 46.36
C ASP A 411 44.47 -7.47 47.39
N ASP A 412 44.63 -6.21 47.80
CA ASP A 412 45.70 -5.64 48.67
C ASP A 412 47.04 -5.25 47.97
N ASP A 413 47.02 -4.62 46.79
CA ASP A 413 48.18 -3.85 46.28
C ASP A 413 48.11 -2.38 46.75
N ASP A 414 49.27 -1.75 46.95
CA ASP A 414 49.50 -0.39 47.49
C ASP A 414 49.01 0.75 46.56
N LEU A 415 48.07 0.46 45.66
CA LEU A 415 47.44 1.41 44.75
C LEU A 415 45.92 1.53 44.89
N ASP A 416 45.31 0.92 45.92
CA ASP A 416 43.89 1.10 46.29
C ASP A 416 43.66 2.08 47.46
#